data_AF-A0A5J6XNH6-F1
#
_entry.id   AF-A0A5J6XNH6-F1
#
_cell.length_a   1.000
_cell.length_b   1.000
_cell.length_c   1.000
_cell.angle_alpha   90.00
_cell.angle_beta   90.00
_cell.angle_gamma   90.00
#
_symmetry.space_group_name_H-M   'P 1'
#
loop_
_entity.id
_entity.type
_entity.pdbx_description
1 polymer ?
#
loop_
_entity_poly.entity_id
_entity_poly.type
_entity_poly.pdbx_seq_one_letter_code
_entity_poly.pdbx_strand_id
1 'polypeptide(L)'
;MSMGIPFNLLFFSDKNTVGDLVISFSTDLEEALKNLEEYSYSCTELCDLRVKFECNQPDAKLWIEIMDMLPEKSFRDSETVFFHPSQEIRGLYLNFESDFNTDNLNFSCLLPGVYRMVVTVHDEEYYAFLKVTPSRIHVEQLNLMRGEIEGTLVDLAKETAVRRNFAGFENDSTNESITRKYDFLISNSVALINNINLILREPRFKITKKYMYKSLGQPTRSDLKTTQLKQSRHTSTHKVPSYDYIIDYNLSINSNLKKMLEEFLDSIFLVEKYVKKKIVSLKNDLALQKRYKSPTDIIDKKLVIEKERLEQFKKLKANVILALDENWFENVDAHMNNQEKLTRFPYYRTIYSLYLQLNKGSTFTINPFKHYIYYWKETSKLYEIWGFIKLLLMLKNNKYLNFNEISGWIFDHNDDSIYPFLDPNTKITLRNSEGLVLNVWYDSFISKPPEKADTFDNPLITVEKSNRPDFRMDIYDQGVFKGSVLADFKYRSYDKLGTLGVYTRNRDNNQGYKVYSQLVNYSNVRSFYYNTTRKTKYANPAIKRVFGIFPQKENKSNFFESDDATTIIRCSLSPGVEFKDIENEFLDIIEEATGRELERGKGI
;
A
#
# COMPACT_ATOMS: atom_id res chain seq x y z
N MET A 1 21.88 13.12 40.46
CA MET A 1 22.84 13.44 39.38
C MET A 1 22.30 12.77 38.13
N SER A 2 21.89 13.53 37.11
CA SER A 2 21.41 12.94 35.86
C SER A 2 22.56 12.13 35.25
N MET A 3 22.39 10.82 35.08
CA MET A 3 23.31 10.07 34.23
C MET A 3 23.14 10.64 32.82
N GLY A 4 24.17 11.33 32.34
CA GLY A 4 24.15 11.99 31.03
C GLY A 4 24.12 10.94 29.93
N ILE A 5 23.32 11.21 28.90
CA ILE A 5 23.24 10.37 27.69
C ILE A 5 24.65 10.29 27.07
N PRO A 6 25.20 9.08 26.79
CA PRO A 6 26.60 8.91 26.38
C PRO A 6 26.85 9.21 24.89
N PHE A 7 25.88 9.80 24.19
CA PHE A 7 25.90 10.06 22.76
C PHE A 7 25.10 11.33 22.43
N ASN A 8 25.36 11.90 21.25
CA ASN A 8 24.58 12.98 20.66
C ASN A 8 23.89 12.46 19.40
N LEU A 9 22.58 12.71 19.30
CA LEU A 9 21.81 12.47 18.09
C LEU A 9 21.24 13.80 17.61
N LEU A 10 21.69 14.27 16.44
CA LEU A 10 21.29 15.53 15.86
C LEU A 10 20.49 15.28 14.57
N PHE A 11 19.34 15.91 14.45
CA PHE A 11 18.55 15.91 13.22
C PHE A 11 18.65 17.23 12.48
N PHE A 12 18.56 17.17 11.15
CA PHE A 12 18.62 18.34 10.28
C PHE A 12 17.51 18.25 9.25
N SER A 13 16.48 19.09 9.41
CA SER A 13 15.30 19.12 8.53
C SER A 13 15.38 20.17 7.41
N ASP A 14 16.29 21.15 7.51
CA ASP A 14 16.44 22.24 6.54
C ASP A 14 17.91 22.58 6.25
N LYS A 15 18.15 23.31 5.14
CA LYS A 15 19.50 23.74 4.73
C LYS A 15 20.18 24.68 5.74
N ASN A 16 19.38 25.45 6.49
CA ASN A 16 19.85 26.55 7.35
C ASN A 16 19.70 26.26 8.86
N THR A 17 19.34 25.04 9.25
CA THR A 17 19.14 24.69 10.67
C THR A 17 20.46 24.26 11.32
N VAL A 18 20.75 24.84 12.50
CA VAL A 18 21.62 24.20 13.50
C VAL A 18 20.97 22.86 13.83
N GLY A 19 21.74 21.77 13.90
CA GLY A 19 21.18 20.44 14.14
C GLY A 19 20.38 20.40 15.45
N ASP A 20 19.17 19.87 15.37
CA ASP A 20 18.29 19.71 16.53
C ASP A 20 18.77 18.51 17.34
N LEU A 21 19.33 18.77 18.53
CA LEU A 21 19.77 17.73 19.44
C LEU A 21 18.55 17.05 20.09
N VAL A 22 18.48 15.73 19.97
CA VAL A 22 17.52 14.93 20.75
C VAL A 22 18.09 14.76 22.15
N ILE A 23 17.44 15.43 23.11
CA ILE A 23 17.93 15.54 24.50
C ILE A 23 17.36 14.48 25.44
N SER A 24 16.31 13.76 25.04
CA SER A 24 15.59 12.83 25.91
C SER A 24 15.56 11.44 25.31
N PHE A 25 16.19 10.49 26.00
CA PHE A 25 16.10 9.05 25.76
C PHE A 25 15.80 8.36 27.08
N SER A 26 14.94 7.35 27.08
CA SER A 26 14.71 6.49 28.26
C SER A 26 15.36 5.12 28.04
N THR A 27 15.79 4.49 29.13
CA THR A 27 16.25 3.10 29.11
C THR A 27 15.08 2.09 29.20
N ASP A 28 13.84 2.58 29.36
CA ASP A 28 12.61 1.81 29.35
C ASP A 28 11.69 2.25 28.19
N LEU A 29 11.41 1.32 27.29
CA LEU A 29 10.53 1.54 26.13
C LEU A 29 9.10 1.90 26.56
N GLU A 30 8.57 1.31 27.63
CA GLU A 30 7.21 1.61 28.09
C GLU A 30 7.11 3.03 28.66
N GLU A 31 8.13 3.47 29.39
CA GLU A 31 8.24 4.84 29.89
C GLU A 31 8.33 5.83 28.73
N ALA A 32 9.21 5.57 27.77
CA ALA A 32 9.36 6.41 26.58
C ALA A 32 8.03 6.55 25.82
N LEU A 33 7.28 5.45 25.69
CA LEU A 33 6.00 5.44 24.98
C LEU A 33 4.90 6.19 25.74
N LYS A 34 4.85 6.07 27.08
CA LYS A 34 3.88 6.81 27.92
C LYS A 34 4.13 8.31 27.87
N ASN A 35 5.38 8.73 27.71
CA ASN A 35 5.80 10.14 27.65
C ASN A 35 6.25 10.53 26.23
N LEU A 36 5.52 10.09 25.20
CA LEU A 36 5.92 10.22 23.79
C LEU A 36 6.33 11.64 23.36
N GLU A 37 5.64 12.68 23.83
CA GLU A 37 5.97 14.07 23.47
C GLU A 37 7.33 14.52 24.03
N GLU A 38 7.76 13.96 25.16
CA GLU A 38 9.08 14.24 25.74
C GLU A 38 10.20 13.46 25.03
N TYR A 39 9.94 12.20 24.70
CA TYR A 39 10.90 11.29 24.08
C TYR A 39 10.79 11.24 22.56
N SER A 40 10.35 12.32 21.90
CA SER A 40 10.24 12.35 20.44
C SER A 40 10.88 13.56 19.77
N TYR A 41 11.47 13.30 18.60
CA TYR A 41 11.82 14.33 17.63
C TYR A 41 10.72 14.42 16.58
N SER A 42 10.20 15.62 16.32
CA SER A 42 9.14 15.83 15.34
C SER A 42 9.68 16.44 14.05
N CYS A 43 9.32 15.85 12.91
CA CYS A 43 9.59 16.41 11.59
C CYS A 43 8.33 16.40 10.71
N THR A 44 8.41 17.07 9.57
CA THR A 44 7.32 17.12 8.59
C THR A 44 7.66 16.23 7.40
N GLU A 45 6.69 15.49 6.87
CA GLU A 45 6.88 14.70 5.64
C GLU A 45 7.32 15.59 4.46
N LEU A 46 7.94 14.99 3.45
CA LEU A 46 8.44 15.64 2.22
C LEU A 46 9.59 16.65 2.41
N CYS A 47 9.98 16.97 3.64
CA CYS A 47 11.20 17.71 3.96
C CYS A 47 12.39 16.75 4.07
N ASP A 48 13.56 17.20 3.62
CA ASP A 48 14.79 16.43 3.79
C ASP A 48 15.01 16.14 5.28
N LEU A 49 15.31 14.90 5.63
CA LEU A 49 15.65 14.50 6.99
C LEU A 49 17.04 13.88 6.97
N ARG A 50 17.95 14.52 7.69
CA ARG A 50 19.32 14.04 7.85
C ARG A 50 19.64 13.88 9.32
N VAL A 51 20.60 13.02 9.62
CA VAL A 51 20.98 12.68 10.99
C VAL A 51 22.49 12.67 11.13
N LYS A 52 22.98 13.15 12.27
CA LYS A 52 24.37 13.00 12.72
C LYS A 52 24.34 12.28 14.06
N PHE A 53 25.02 11.15 14.13
CA PHE A 53 25.12 10.33 15.34
C PHE A 53 26.55 10.35 15.84
N GLU A 54 26.77 10.90 17.03
CA GLU A 54 28.08 11.01 17.64
C GLU A 54 28.09 10.26 18.98
N CYS A 55 29.13 9.48 19.21
CA CYS A 55 29.37 8.81 20.47
C CYS A 55 30.88 8.59 20.60
N ASN A 56 31.39 8.62 21.83
CA ASN A 56 32.80 8.30 22.08
C ASN A 56 33.08 6.78 21.91
N GLN A 57 32.04 5.95 21.90
CA GLN A 57 32.13 4.49 21.77
C GLN A 57 31.88 4.08 20.32
N PRO A 58 32.89 3.59 19.58
CA PRO A 58 32.75 3.29 18.15
C PRO A 58 31.79 2.14 17.83
N ASP A 59 31.57 1.23 18.78
CA ASP A 59 30.69 0.07 18.66
C ASP A 59 29.21 0.41 18.92
N ALA A 60 28.91 1.63 19.35
CA ALA A 60 27.54 2.10 19.52
C ALA A 60 26.76 2.00 18.20
N LYS A 61 25.44 1.82 18.30
CA LYS A 61 24.56 1.61 17.15
C LYS A 61 23.32 2.48 17.26
N LEU A 62 23.00 3.21 16.20
CA LEU A 62 21.70 3.86 16.02
C LEU A 62 20.88 3.03 15.03
N TRP A 63 19.70 2.63 15.46
CA TRP A 63 18.65 2.06 14.61
C TRP A 63 17.41 2.94 14.69
N ILE A 64 16.81 3.25 13.54
CA ILE A 64 15.52 3.92 13.45
C ILE A 64 14.65 3.06 12.54
N GLU A 65 13.40 2.84 12.90
CA GLU A 65 12.47 1.99 12.14
C GLU A 65 12.33 2.37 10.66
N ILE A 66 12.48 3.65 10.30
CA ILE A 66 12.48 4.08 8.88
C ILE A 66 13.71 3.61 8.09
N MET A 67 14.78 3.18 8.77
CA MET A 67 16.02 2.76 8.11
C MET A 67 15.81 1.53 7.23
N ASP A 68 14.85 0.67 7.57
CA ASP A 68 14.48 -0.51 6.78
C ASP A 68 13.95 -0.13 5.38
N MET A 69 13.56 1.12 5.17
CA MET A 69 13.05 1.65 3.89
C MET A 69 14.09 2.44 3.08
N LEU A 70 15.31 2.58 3.60
CA LEU A 70 16.38 3.32 2.92
C LEU A 70 16.95 2.53 1.75
N PRO A 71 17.45 3.22 0.70
CA PRO A 71 18.25 2.58 -0.34
C PRO A 71 19.43 1.81 0.27
N GLU A 72 19.76 0.62 -0.25
CA GLU A 72 20.90 -0.19 0.23
C GLU A 72 22.22 0.61 0.25
N LYS A 73 22.39 1.49 -0.75
CA LYS A 73 23.54 2.42 -0.87
C LYS A 73 23.65 3.44 0.27
N SER A 74 22.64 3.56 1.14
CA SER A 74 22.68 4.39 2.34
C SER A 74 23.50 3.76 3.46
N PHE A 75 23.80 2.45 3.39
CA PHE A 75 24.54 1.69 4.41
C PHE A 75 25.92 1.26 3.94
N ARG A 76 26.58 2.04 3.07
CA ARG A 76 27.78 1.74 2.23
C ARG A 76 28.83 0.71 2.73
N ASP A 77 28.92 0.44 4.02
CA ASP A 77 29.92 -0.42 4.67
C ASP A 77 29.35 -1.43 5.70
N SER A 78 28.03 -1.68 5.74
CA SER A 78 27.39 -2.54 6.75
C SER A 78 26.40 -3.54 6.14
N GLU A 79 26.54 -4.83 6.51
CA GLU A 79 25.55 -5.90 6.18
C GLU A 79 24.24 -5.76 6.98
N THR A 80 24.21 -4.82 7.93
CA THR A 80 23.14 -4.62 8.90
C THR A 80 22.59 -3.19 8.87
N VAL A 81 21.29 -3.03 9.12
CA VAL A 81 20.53 -1.78 8.96
C VAL A 81 20.72 -0.87 10.18
N PHE A 82 21.93 -0.40 10.48
CA PHE A 82 22.17 0.57 11.55
C PHE A 82 23.30 1.55 11.20
N PHE A 83 23.33 2.69 11.88
CA PHE A 83 24.43 3.66 11.78
C PHE A 83 25.36 3.55 12.99
N HIS A 84 26.67 3.48 12.70
CA HIS A 84 27.72 3.70 13.70
C HIS A 84 27.98 5.19 13.90
N PRO A 85 28.57 5.59 15.05
CA PRO A 85 28.97 6.95 15.30
C PRO A 85 29.89 7.48 14.21
N SER A 86 29.61 8.67 13.71
CA SER A 86 30.40 9.33 12.67
C SER A 86 30.25 10.84 12.74
N GLN A 87 31.26 11.54 12.25
CA GLN A 87 31.20 12.97 12.00
C GLN A 87 30.40 13.33 10.74
N GLU A 88 30.05 12.34 9.93
CA GLU A 88 29.27 12.52 8.71
C GLU A 88 27.77 12.70 9.00
N ILE A 89 27.15 13.61 8.26
CA ILE A 89 25.69 13.76 8.24
C ILE A 89 25.13 12.81 7.18
N ARG A 90 24.21 11.93 7.59
CA ARG A 90 23.60 10.90 6.73
C ARG A 90 22.15 11.23 6.42
N GLY A 91 21.69 10.94 5.20
CA GLY A 91 20.29 11.10 4.81
C GLY A 91 19.41 9.95 5.31
N LEU A 92 18.36 10.28 6.05
CA LEU A 92 17.24 9.38 6.35
C LEU A 92 16.10 9.55 5.34
N TYR A 93 15.97 10.73 4.75
CA TYR A 93 15.13 10.95 3.58
C TYR A 93 15.66 12.18 2.87
N LEU A 94 15.92 12.07 1.58
CA LEU A 94 16.30 13.20 0.76
C LEU A 94 15.37 13.26 -0.43
N ASN A 95 14.77 14.42 -0.64
CA ASN A 95 13.96 14.69 -1.81
C ASN A 95 14.81 14.47 -3.07
N PHE A 96 14.20 14.00 -4.17
CA PHE A 96 14.94 13.72 -5.40
C PHE A 96 15.60 14.99 -5.98
N GLU A 97 14.94 16.14 -5.83
CA GLU A 97 15.46 17.44 -6.26
C GLU A 97 16.33 18.13 -5.19
N SER A 98 16.67 17.45 -4.08
CA SER A 98 17.50 18.03 -3.03
C SER A 98 18.96 18.10 -3.43
N ASP A 99 19.61 19.25 -3.21
CA ASP A 99 21.07 19.41 -3.34
C ASP A 99 21.86 18.44 -2.44
N PHE A 100 21.24 17.89 -1.40
CA PHE A 100 21.87 16.89 -0.53
C PHE A 100 21.84 15.48 -1.13
N ASN A 101 20.97 15.21 -2.11
CA ASN A 101 20.84 13.92 -2.77
C ASN A 101 21.81 13.80 -3.96
N THR A 102 23.11 13.98 -3.70
CA THR A 102 24.15 14.04 -4.74
C THR A 102 24.25 12.76 -5.58
N ASP A 103 23.88 11.62 -4.99
CA ASP A 103 23.91 10.31 -5.64
C ASP A 103 22.60 9.93 -6.34
N ASN A 104 21.62 10.84 -6.38
CA ASN A 104 20.29 10.62 -6.96
C ASN A 104 19.62 9.33 -6.43
N LEU A 105 19.80 9.05 -5.14
CA LEU A 105 19.22 7.89 -4.49
C LEU A 105 17.70 8.06 -4.39
N ASN A 106 16.99 6.96 -4.60
CA ASN A 106 15.53 6.95 -4.56
C ASN A 106 15.03 6.63 -3.15
N PHE A 107 14.95 7.64 -2.29
CA PHE A 107 14.38 7.49 -0.96
C PHE A 107 12.88 7.24 -1.03
N SER A 108 12.38 6.27 -0.26
CA SER A 108 10.94 6.11 -0.05
C SER A 108 10.42 7.31 0.74
N CYS A 109 9.21 7.80 0.42
CA CYS A 109 8.61 8.92 1.15
C CYS A 109 8.57 8.64 2.66
N LEU A 110 8.95 9.63 3.47
CA LEU A 110 8.67 9.63 4.91
C LEU A 110 7.16 9.66 5.11
N LEU A 111 6.60 8.53 5.50
CA LEU A 111 5.18 8.41 5.80
C LEU A 111 4.86 9.07 7.15
N PRO A 112 3.74 9.80 7.28
CA PRO A 112 3.29 10.27 8.58
C PRO A 112 3.05 9.12 9.56
N GLY A 113 3.65 9.20 10.74
CA GLY A 113 3.68 8.11 11.71
C GLY A 113 4.66 8.37 12.85
N VAL A 114 4.67 7.45 13.81
CA VAL A 114 5.61 7.44 14.94
C VAL A 114 6.52 6.24 14.74
N TYR A 115 7.82 6.49 14.64
CA TYR A 115 8.83 5.50 14.36
C TYR A 115 9.75 5.35 15.54
N ARG A 116 10.07 4.11 15.93
CA ARG A 116 10.96 3.87 17.06
C ARG A 116 12.41 4.17 16.70
N MET A 117 13.12 4.83 17.61
CA MET A 117 14.57 5.02 17.61
C MET A 117 15.18 4.22 18.76
N VAL A 118 16.26 3.50 18.48
CA VAL A 118 17.02 2.73 19.46
C VAL A 118 18.49 3.08 19.30
N VAL A 119 19.12 3.54 20.37
CA VAL A 119 20.57 3.67 20.45
C VAL A 119 21.10 2.63 21.42
N THR A 120 22.03 1.80 20.98
CA THR A 120 22.68 0.78 21.81
C THR A 120 24.11 1.20 22.12
N VAL A 121 24.48 1.25 23.40
CA VAL A 121 25.85 1.55 23.87
C VAL A 121 26.21 0.55 24.97
N HIS A 122 27.29 -0.21 24.81
CA HIS A 122 27.72 -1.25 25.78
C HIS A 122 26.58 -2.17 26.28
N ASP A 123 25.76 -2.68 25.36
CA ASP A 123 24.60 -3.56 25.63
C ASP A 123 23.43 -2.90 26.41
N GLU A 124 23.48 -1.59 26.68
CA GLU A 124 22.31 -0.82 27.13
C GLU A 124 21.57 -0.20 25.94
N GLU A 125 20.24 -0.27 25.96
CA GLU A 125 19.37 0.32 24.94
C GLU A 125 18.73 1.61 25.46
N TYR A 126 18.74 2.63 24.60
CA TYR A 126 18.17 3.95 24.83
C TYR A 126 17.09 4.19 23.77
N TYR A 127 15.86 4.41 24.22
CA TYR A 127 14.66 4.52 23.40
C TYR A 127 14.20 5.97 23.27
N ALA A 128 13.84 6.35 22.04
CA ALA A 128 13.15 7.58 21.69
C ALA A 128 12.31 7.34 20.42
N PHE A 129 11.61 8.36 19.93
CA PHE A 129 10.74 8.26 18.77
C PHE A 129 10.96 9.38 17.75
N LEU A 130 10.76 9.05 16.48
CA LEU A 130 10.69 10.01 15.37
C LEU A 130 9.22 10.16 14.97
N LYS A 131 8.65 11.34 15.16
CA LYS A 131 7.27 11.68 14.81
C LYS A 131 7.25 12.43 13.50
N VAL A 132 6.77 11.78 12.44
CA VAL A 132 6.59 12.39 11.12
C VAL A 132 5.15 12.89 11.01
N THR A 133 4.99 14.19 10.78
CA THR A 133 3.68 14.83 10.66
C THR A 133 3.35 15.18 9.20
N PRO A 134 2.06 15.20 8.81
CA PRO A 134 1.67 15.57 7.45
C PRO A 134 1.98 17.04 7.14
N SER A 135 2.37 17.29 5.89
CA SER A 135 2.89 18.58 5.46
C SER A 135 1.78 19.55 5.05
N ARG A 136 0.64 19.05 4.54
CA ARG A 136 -0.43 19.90 3.99
C ARG A 136 -1.76 19.81 4.69
N ILE A 137 -1.93 18.84 5.58
CA ILE A 137 -3.15 18.65 6.38
C ILE A 137 -2.77 18.38 7.83
N HIS A 138 -3.74 18.47 8.72
CA HIS A 138 -3.59 18.02 10.10
C HIS A 138 -3.62 16.49 10.20
N VAL A 139 -3.09 15.93 11.30
CA VAL A 139 -3.09 14.47 11.53
C VAL A 139 -4.54 13.95 11.61
N GLU A 140 -5.43 14.73 12.22
CA GLU A 140 -6.86 14.47 12.33
C GLU A 140 -7.51 14.41 10.93
N GLN A 141 -7.14 15.33 10.04
CA GLN A 141 -7.62 15.34 8.66
C GLN A 141 -7.07 14.15 7.86
N LEU A 142 -5.82 13.75 8.08
CA LEU A 142 -5.25 12.55 7.47
C LEU A 142 -6.02 11.30 7.93
N ASN A 143 -6.31 11.19 9.22
CA ASN A 143 -7.08 10.08 9.78
C ASN A 143 -8.54 10.10 9.30
N LEU A 144 -9.14 11.28 9.14
CA LEU A 144 -10.48 11.43 8.57
C LEU A 144 -10.51 11.02 7.10
N MET A 145 -9.55 11.49 6.29
CA MET A 145 -9.40 11.07 4.89
C MET A 145 -9.29 9.55 4.77
N ARG A 146 -8.50 8.95 5.66
CA ARG A 146 -8.37 7.50 5.77
C ARG A 146 -9.73 6.83 6.08
N GLY A 147 -10.40 7.28 7.13
CA GLY A 147 -11.71 6.75 7.54
C GLY A 147 -12.83 6.97 6.51
N GLU A 148 -12.81 8.08 5.76
CA GLU A 148 -13.82 8.36 4.74
C GLU A 148 -13.70 7.42 3.54
N ILE A 149 -12.47 7.15 3.07
CA ILE A 149 -12.27 6.19 1.98
C ILE A 149 -12.65 4.78 2.46
N GLU A 150 -12.26 4.43 3.70
CA GLU A 150 -12.65 3.17 4.34
C GLU A 150 -14.17 2.97 4.33
N GLY A 151 -14.88 3.90 4.98
CA GLY A 151 -16.33 3.84 5.11
C GLY A 151 -17.00 3.80 3.74
N THR A 152 -16.55 4.64 2.82
CA THR A 152 -17.07 4.67 1.45
C THR A 152 -16.92 3.31 0.76
N LEU A 153 -15.74 2.70 0.78
CA LEU A 153 -15.53 1.42 0.09
C LEU A 153 -16.35 0.29 0.72
N VAL A 154 -16.45 0.27 2.05
CA VAL A 154 -17.34 -0.66 2.77
C VAL A 154 -18.79 -0.47 2.36
N ASP A 155 -19.26 0.78 2.31
CA ASP A 155 -20.66 1.09 2.03
C ASP A 155 -21.01 0.84 0.56
N LEU A 156 -20.12 1.17 -0.37
CA LEU A 156 -20.26 0.86 -1.79
C LEU A 156 -20.29 -0.66 -2.01
N ALA A 157 -19.42 -1.40 -1.31
CA ALA A 157 -19.44 -2.86 -1.33
C ALA A 157 -20.77 -3.43 -0.82
N LYS A 158 -21.26 -2.95 0.32
CA LYS A 158 -22.55 -3.33 0.89
C LYS A 158 -23.71 -2.98 -0.04
N GLU A 159 -23.75 -1.78 -0.62
CA GLU A 159 -24.77 -1.35 -1.58
C GLU A 159 -24.81 -2.33 -2.77
N THR A 160 -23.64 -2.70 -3.28
CA THR A 160 -23.50 -3.64 -4.39
C THR A 160 -23.91 -5.06 -4.00
N ALA A 161 -23.55 -5.53 -2.80
CA ALA A 161 -23.97 -6.83 -2.27
C ALA A 161 -25.49 -6.90 -2.00
N VAL A 162 -26.10 -5.83 -1.49
CA VAL A 162 -27.55 -5.74 -1.27
C VAL A 162 -28.32 -5.79 -2.60
N ARG A 163 -27.83 -5.11 -3.65
CA ARG A 163 -28.37 -5.25 -5.02
C ARG A 163 -28.29 -6.70 -5.53
N ARG A 164 -27.30 -7.49 -5.07
CA ARG A 164 -27.11 -8.92 -5.41
C ARG A 164 -27.89 -9.88 -4.54
N ASN A 165 -28.24 -9.54 -3.30
CA ASN A 165 -28.98 -10.43 -2.39
C ASN A 165 -30.43 -10.69 -2.81
N PHE A 166 -30.97 -9.92 -3.76
CA PHE A 166 -32.18 -10.31 -4.51
C PHE A 166 -31.96 -11.52 -5.45
N ALA A 167 -30.71 -11.94 -5.66
CA ALA A 167 -30.26 -13.09 -6.47
C ALA A 167 -29.50 -14.17 -5.67
N GLY A 168 -29.52 -14.12 -4.33
CA GLY A 168 -29.32 -15.29 -3.46
C GLY A 168 -27.90 -15.87 -3.29
N PHE A 169 -26.89 -15.08 -2.91
CA PHE A 169 -25.59 -15.62 -2.44
C PHE A 169 -25.02 -14.82 -1.27
N GLU A 170 -24.57 -15.53 -0.21
CA GLU A 170 -24.00 -14.96 1.02
C GLU A 170 -22.47 -14.79 0.97
N ASN A 171 -22.02 -13.61 1.42
CA ASN A 171 -20.77 -13.19 2.11
C ASN A 171 -19.40 -13.77 1.74
N ASP A 172 -18.39 -12.90 1.48
CA ASP A 172 -17.01 -13.21 1.91
C ASP A 172 -15.97 -12.06 2.08
N SER A 173 -14.82 -12.42 2.67
CA SER A 173 -14.08 -11.67 3.71
C SER A 173 -12.55 -11.53 3.50
N THR A 174 -12.03 -11.42 2.26
CA THR A 174 -10.73 -12.06 1.96
C THR A 174 -9.52 -11.17 1.61
N ASN A 175 -9.68 -9.87 1.37
CA ASN A 175 -8.66 -9.11 0.63
C ASN A 175 -7.56 -8.38 1.45
N GLU A 176 -7.91 -7.96 2.66
CA GLU A 176 -7.07 -7.18 3.56
C GLU A 176 -5.90 -8.02 4.15
N SER A 177 -6.17 -9.31 4.34
CA SER A 177 -5.20 -10.31 4.78
C SER A 177 -4.03 -10.44 3.80
N ILE A 178 -4.26 -10.23 2.51
CA ILE A 178 -3.31 -10.59 1.45
C ILE A 178 -2.10 -9.65 1.40
N THR A 179 -2.29 -8.34 1.50
CA THR A 179 -1.17 -7.39 1.41
C THR A 179 -0.28 -7.43 2.66
N ARG A 180 -0.87 -7.58 3.85
CA ARG A 180 -0.10 -7.85 5.07
C ARG A 180 0.70 -9.14 4.93
N LYS A 181 0.06 -10.21 4.45
CA LYS A 181 0.76 -11.47 4.16
C LYS A 181 1.87 -11.26 3.13
N TYR A 182 1.67 -10.44 2.11
CA TYR A 182 2.68 -10.10 1.11
C TYR A 182 3.91 -9.42 1.72
N ASP A 183 3.73 -8.32 2.45
CA ASP A 183 4.86 -7.59 3.04
C ASP A 183 5.55 -8.46 4.09
N PHE A 184 4.77 -9.16 4.93
CA PHE A 184 5.28 -10.08 5.93
C PHE A 184 6.14 -11.18 5.29
N LEU A 185 5.62 -11.85 4.26
CA LEU A 185 6.31 -12.95 3.60
C LEU A 185 7.54 -12.46 2.82
N ILE A 186 7.53 -11.26 2.24
CA ILE A 186 8.71 -10.67 1.60
C ILE A 186 9.78 -10.39 2.64
N SER A 187 9.47 -9.60 3.67
CA SER A 187 10.42 -9.16 4.69
C SER A 187 11.00 -10.32 5.50
N ASN A 188 10.23 -11.40 5.67
CA ASN A 188 10.65 -12.58 6.42
C ASN A 188 11.03 -13.77 5.53
N SER A 189 11.08 -13.62 4.21
CA SER A 189 11.35 -14.73 3.27
C SER A 189 12.67 -15.43 3.56
N VAL A 190 13.75 -14.66 3.72
CA VAL A 190 15.09 -15.17 4.01
C VAL A 190 15.13 -15.86 5.37
N ALA A 191 14.54 -15.24 6.39
CA ALA A 191 14.46 -15.81 7.73
C ALA A 191 13.68 -17.13 7.74
N LEU A 192 12.55 -17.19 7.03
CA LEU A 192 11.74 -18.40 6.92
C LEU A 192 12.54 -19.52 6.23
N ILE A 193 13.13 -19.26 5.06
CA ILE A 193 13.92 -20.23 4.30
C ILE A 193 15.09 -20.75 5.14
N ASN A 194 15.85 -19.86 5.78
CA ASN A 194 17.02 -20.25 6.58
C ASN A 194 16.63 -21.14 7.76
N ASN A 195 15.58 -20.78 8.50
CA ASN A 195 15.14 -21.57 9.65
C ASN A 195 14.52 -22.91 9.23
N ILE A 196 13.79 -22.97 8.10
CA ILE A 196 13.34 -24.23 7.51
C ILE A 196 14.56 -25.11 7.21
N ASN A 197 15.55 -24.61 6.47
CA ASN A 197 16.73 -25.37 6.09
C ASN A 197 17.54 -25.87 7.30
N LEU A 198 17.64 -25.08 8.37
CA LEU A 198 18.30 -25.50 9.61
C LEU A 198 17.54 -26.63 10.30
N ILE A 199 16.21 -26.60 10.29
CA ILE A 199 15.39 -27.69 10.83
C ILE A 199 15.53 -28.95 9.97
N LEU A 200 15.56 -28.82 8.64
CA LEU A 200 15.71 -29.96 7.73
C LEU A 200 17.07 -30.66 7.88
N ARG A 201 18.14 -29.91 8.18
CA ARG A 201 19.48 -30.48 8.44
C ARG A 201 19.52 -31.29 9.73
N GLU A 202 18.84 -30.83 10.77
CA GLU A 202 18.81 -31.48 12.08
C GLU A 202 17.38 -31.62 12.63
N PRO A 203 16.55 -32.50 12.01
CA PRO A 203 15.18 -32.70 12.44
C PRO A 203 15.16 -33.35 13.83
N ARG A 204 14.22 -32.94 14.67
CA ARG A 204 14.09 -33.52 16.02
C ARG A 204 13.48 -34.90 15.91
N PHE A 205 14.07 -35.86 16.61
CA PHE A 205 13.56 -37.23 16.69
C PHE A 205 13.69 -37.77 18.11
N LYS A 206 12.94 -38.82 18.39
CA LYS A 206 13.15 -39.68 19.56
C LYS A 206 13.42 -41.09 19.09
N ILE A 207 14.20 -41.85 19.86
CA ILE A 207 14.44 -43.26 19.60
C ILE A 207 13.36 -44.06 20.34
N THR A 208 12.55 -44.84 19.62
CA THR A 208 11.50 -45.68 20.21
C THR A 208 11.72 -47.16 19.91
N LYS A 209 11.09 -48.03 20.71
CA LYS A 209 11.14 -49.48 20.51
C LYS A 209 9.97 -49.92 19.62
N LYS A 210 10.28 -50.49 18.47
CA LYS A 210 9.30 -51.21 17.63
C LYS A 210 9.34 -52.68 18.00
N TYR A 211 8.27 -53.17 18.62
CA TYR A 211 8.15 -54.58 19.01
C TYR A 211 7.77 -55.42 17.79
N MET A 212 8.48 -56.53 17.60
CA MET A 212 8.30 -57.43 16.47
C MET A 212 8.57 -58.87 16.87
N TYR A 213 8.13 -59.82 16.06
CA TYR A 213 8.41 -61.23 16.26
C TYR A 213 9.54 -61.67 15.31
N LYS A 214 10.63 -62.20 15.86
CA LYS A 214 11.75 -62.77 15.09
C LYS A 214 11.69 -64.29 15.12
N SER A 215 12.24 -64.95 14.10
CA SER A 215 12.27 -66.41 14.04
C SER A 215 13.21 -66.99 15.09
N LEU A 216 12.94 -68.22 15.56
CA LEU A 216 13.84 -68.93 16.48
C LEU A 216 15.25 -69.05 15.86
N GLY A 217 16.29 -68.71 16.64
CA GLY A 217 17.70 -68.73 16.22
C GLY A 217 18.26 -67.37 15.78
N GLN A 218 17.43 -66.35 15.57
CA GLN A 218 17.92 -64.99 15.32
C GLN A 218 18.25 -64.27 16.64
N PRO A 219 19.23 -63.33 16.65
CA PRO A 219 19.52 -62.51 17.83
C PRO A 219 18.30 -61.72 18.29
N THR A 220 17.93 -61.85 19.56
CA THR A 220 16.78 -61.16 20.16
C THR A 220 17.19 -60.23 21.29
N ARG A 221 16.45 -59.13 21.43
CA ARG A 221 16.53 -58.22 22.58
C ARG A 221 15.28 -58.37 23.44
N SER A 222 15.45 -58.40 24.75
CA SER A 222 14.37 -58.63 25.71
C SER A 222 14.27 -57.52 26.75
N ASP A 223 13.04 -57.14 27.06
CA ASP A 223 12.62 -56.30 28.17
C ASP A 223 11.32 -56.81 28.82
N LEU A 224 10.85 -56.12 29.86
CA LEU A 224 9.64 -56.48 30.60
C LEU A 224 8.40 -56.67 29.68
N LYS A 225 8.26 -55.85 28.64
CA LYS A 225 7.12 -55.91 27.71
C LYS A 225 7.23 -57.09 26.75
N THR A 226 8.43 -57.39 26.23
CA THR A 226 8.65 -58.62 25.47
C THR A 226 8.44 -59.87 26.33
N THR A 227 8.75 -59.83 27.62
CA THR A 227 8.51 -60.94 28.57
C THR A 227 7.02 -61.13 28.84
N GLN A 228 6.27 -60.04 29.04
CA GLN A 228 4.80 -60.10 29.14
C GLN A 228 4.17 -60.65 27.85
N LEU A 229 4.67 -60.26 26.67
CA LEU A 229 4.21 -60.78 25.38
C LEU A 229 4.58 -62.26 25.17
N LYS A 230 5.65 -62.76 25.79
CA LYS A 230 5.96 -64.20 25.83
C LYS A 230 5.00 -64.96 26.74
N GLN A 231 4.58 -64.35 27.85
CA GLN A 231 3.72 -64.98 28.85
C GLN A 231 2.22 -64.97 28.46
N SER A 232 1.78 -64.00 27.65
CA SER A 232 0.37 -63.82 27.29
C SER A 232 -0.12 -64.64 26.09
N ARG A 233 0.76 -65.38 25.40
CA ARG A 233 0.40 -66.25 24.26
C ARG A 233 0.75 -67.70 24.54
N HIS A 234 -0.19 -68.61 24.25
CA HIS A 234 0.11 -70.00 23.91
C HIS A 234 1.02 -69.99 22.67
N THR A 235 2.25 -70.46 22.83
CA THR A 235 3.39 -70.18 21.94
C THR A 235 3.23 -70.79 20.55
N SER A 236 3.31 -69.96 19.49
CA SER A 236 3.69 -70.47 18.17
C SER A 236 5.17 -70.87 18.24
N THR A 237 5.47 -72.14 18.00
CA THR A 237 6.78 -72.81 18.20
C THR A 237 7.98 -72.21 17.43
N HIS A 238 7.77 -71.23 16.55
CA HIS A 238 8.80 -70.73 15.63
C HIS A 238 9.10 -69.23 15.72
N LYS A 239 8.43 -68.47 16.60
CA LYS A 239 8.62 -67.01 16.71
C LYS A 239 8.76 -66.53 18.14
N VAL A 240 9.70 -65.63 18.37
CA VAL A 240 10.00 -65.01 19.67
C VAL A 240 9.83 -63.48 19.58
N PRO A 241 9.11 -62.85 20.53
CA PRO A 241 9.01 -61.40 20.56
C PRO A 241 10.37 -60.78 20.92
N SER A 242 10.72 -59.74 20.19
CA SER A 242 11.92 -58.92 20.32
C SER A 242 11.53 -57.46 20.04
N TYR A 243 12.46 -56.53 20.24
CA TYR A 243 12.30 -55.16 19.76
C TYR A 243 13.55 -54.71 19.00
N ASP A 244 13.34 -53.78 18.05
CA ASP A 244 14.41 -52.98 17.44
C ASP A 244 14.16 -51.50 17.75
N TYR A 245 15.24 -50.70 17.73
CA TYR A 245 15.13 -49.25 17.91
C TYR A 245 14.83 -48.61 16.55
N ILE A 246 13.81 -47.75 16.51
CA ILE A 246 13.47 -46.94 15.35
C ILE A 246 13.55 -45.46 15.69
N ILE A 247 13.85 -44.65 14.69
CA ILE A 247 13.76 -43.19 14.78
C ILE A 247 12.30 -42.81 14.56
N ASP A 248 11.72 -42.10 15.52
CA ASP A 248 10.35 -41.57 15.45
C ASP A 248 10.39 -40.05 15.36
N TYR A 249 9.95 -39.53 14.22
CA TYR A 249 9.82 -38.10 13.94
C TYR A 249 8.44 -37.55 14.28
N ASN A 250 7.45 -38.38 14.64
CA ASN A 250 6.11 -37.92 15.03
C ASN A 250 6.13 -37.39 16.47
N LEU A 251 6.77 -36.23 16.61
CA LEU A 251 6.84 -35.42 17.81
C LEU A 251 5.86 -34.26 17.67
N SER A 252 5.29 -33.80 18.79
CA SER A 252 4.43 -32.61 18.78
C SER A 252 5.10 -31.43 18.09
N ILE A 253 6.42 -31.24 18.27
CA ILE A 253 7.16 -30.14 17.65
C ILE A 253 7.19 -30.21 16.11
N ASN A 254 7.32 -31.41 15.56
CA ASN A 254 7.35 -31.63 14.11
C ASN A 254 5.93 -31.59 13.53
N SER A 255 4.94 -32.04 14.29
CA SER A 255 3.52 -31.90 13.93
C SER A 255 3.09 -30.44 13.82
N ASN A 256 3.46 -29.61 14.81
CA ASN A 256 3.24 -28.16 14.73
C ASN A 256 3.97 -27.58 13.52
N LEU A 257 5.23 -27.97 13.28
CA LEU A 257 5.99 -27.48 12.14
C LEU A 257 5.30 -27.79 10.80
N LYS A 258 4.89 -29.03 10.58
CA LYS A 258 4.17 -29.45 9.38
C LYS A 258 2.93 -28.58 9.16
N LYS A 259 2.13 -28.39 10.22
CA LYS A 259 0.93 -27.56 10.17
C LYS A 259 1.24 -26.08 9.87
N MET A 260 2.28 -25.51 10.47
CA MET A 260 2.70 -24.13 10.20
C MET A 260 3.16 -23.97 8.74
N LEU A 261 3.91 -24.93 8.20
CA LEU A 261 4.39 -24.91 6.81
C LEU A 261 3.23 -25.01 5.80
N GLU A 262 2.23 -25.83 6.08
CA GLU A 262 0.99 -25.90 5.28
C GLU A 262 0.29 -24.53 5.22
N GLU A 263 0.12 -23.85 6.36
CA GLU A 263 -0.54 -22.54 6.40
C GLU A 263 0.29 -21.40 5.77
N PHE A 264 1.62 -21.48 5.88
CA PHE A 264 2.52 -20.61 5.11
C PHE A 264 2.34 -20.84 3.61
N LEU A 265 2.27 -22.10 3.18
CA LEU A 265 2.12 -22.45 1.78
C LEU A 265 0.82 -21.89 1.20
N ASP A 266 -0.31 -22.05 1.90
CA ASP A 266 -1.61 -21.47 1.50
C ASP A 266 -1.53 -19.95 1.35
N SER A 267 -0.89 -19.29 2.32
CA SER A 267 -0.70 -17.84 2.29
C SER A 267 0.20 -17.39 1.14
N ILE A 268 1.25 -18.14 0.82
CA ILE A 268 2.15 -17.88 -0.31
C ILE A 268 1.39 -18.01 -1.64
N PHE A 269 0.56 -19.04 -1.81
CA PHE A 269 -0.25 -19.20 -3.02
C PHE A 269 -1.20 -18.03 -3.26
N LEU A 270 -1.88 -17.58 -2.22
CA LEU A 270 -2.80 -16.44 -2.27
C LEU A 270 -2.07 -15.16 -2.67
N VAL A 271 -0.94 -14.89 -2.04
CA VAL A 271 -0.09 -13.73 -2.34
C VAL A 271 0.51 -13.79 -3.74
N GLU A 272 0.98 -14.96 -4.18
CA GLU A 272 1.54 -15.14 -5.53
C GLU A 272 0.51 -14.77 -6.61
N LYS A 273 -0.76 -15.17 -6.42
CA LYS A 273 -1.88 -14.80 -7.32
C LYS A 273 -2.09 -13.29 -7.35
N TYR A 274 -2.03 -12.63 -6.19
CA TYR A 274 -2.15 -11.18 -6.06
C TYR A 274 -1.03 -10.43 -6.81
N VAL A 275 0.22 -10.81 -6.60
CA VAL A 275 1.39 -10.19 -7.27
C VAL A 275 1.31 -10.35 -8.78
N LYS A 276 0.89 -11.52 -9.27
CA LYS A 276 0.67 -11.75 -10.71
C LYS A 276 -0.36 -10.78 -11.29
N LYS A 277 -1.49 -10.58 -10.62
CA LYS A 277 -2.51 -9.59 -11.04
C LYS A 277 -1.93 -8.17 -11.09
N LYS A 278 -1.19 -7.77 -10.05
CA LYS A 278 -0.53 -6.46 -9.98
C LYS A 278 0.47 -6.24 -11.13
N ILE A 279 1.29 -7.24 -11.45
CA ILE A 279 2.21 -7.18 -12.60
C ILE A 279 1.46 -7.01 -13.92
N VAL A 280 0.33 -7.70 -14.10
CA VAL A 280 -0.51 -7.54 -15.29
C VAL A 280 -1.06 -6.12 -15.40
N SER A 281 -1.58 -5.57 -14.30
CA SER A 281 -2.04 -4.17 -14.24
C SER A 281 -0.92 -3.18 -14.63
N LEU A 282 0.27 -3.32 -14.03
CA LEU A 282 1.43 -2.48 -14.36
C LEU A 282 1.87 -2.61 -15.82
N LYS A 283 1.85 -3.81 -16.41
CA LYS A 283 2.17 -4.00 -17.84
C LYS A 283 1.16 -3.30 -18.73
N ASN A 284 -0.12 -3.35 -18.37
CA ASN A 284 -1.18 -2.68 -19.11
C ASN A 284 -0.99 -1.15 -19.04
N ASP A 285 -0.71 -0.60 -17.86
CA ASP A 285 -0.44 0.84 -17.71
C ASP A 285 0.82 1.27 -18.48
N LEU A 286 1.90 0.47 -18.45
CA LEU A 286 3.10 0.71 -19.24
C LEU A 286 2.80 0.73 -20.76
N ALA A 287 2.00 -0.23 -21.24
CA ALA A 287 1.61 -0.29 -22.64
C ALA A 287 0.79 0.96 -23.04
N LEU A 288 -0.09 1.42 -22.16
CA LEU A 288 -0.86 2.66 -22.35
C LEU A 288 0.06 3.89 -22.35
N GLN A 289 1.01 4.01 -21.41
CA GLN A 289 1.99 5.10 -21.40
C GLN A 289 2.81 5.16 -22.69
N LYS A 290 3.29 4.02 -23.19
CA LYS A 290 4.03 3.94 -24.45
C LYS A 290 3.17 4.39 -25.63
N ARG A 291 1.92 3.92 -25.68
CA ARG A 291 0.93 4.33 -26.69
C ARG A 291 0.74 5.85 -26.66
N TYR A 292 0.37 6.40 -25.51
CA TYR A 292 0.08 7.84 -25.35
C TYR A 292 1.32 8.75 -25.24
N LYS A 293 2.52 8.23 -25.50
CA LYS A 293 3.80 8.95 -25.45
C LYS A 293 3.98 9.72 -24.13
N SER A 294 3.72 9.03 -23.03
CA SER A 294 3.85 9.56 -21.67
C SER A 294 5.10 8.95 -21.00
N PRO A 295 5.67 9.61 -19.96
CA PRO A 295 6.87 9.10 -19.26
C PRO A 295 6.67 7.69 -18.72
N THR A 296 7.67 6.81 -18.88
CA THR A 296 7.58 5.37 -18.54
C THR A 296 8.43 4.95 -17.35
N ASP A 297 9.40 5.78 -16.95
CA ASP A 297 10.47 5.41 -16.01
C ASP A 297 9.96 4.90 -14.66
N ILE A 298 8.87 5.49 -14.14
CA ILE A 298 8.29 5.13 -12.84
C ILE A 298 7.63 3.75 -12.89
N ILE A 299 6.88 3.46 -13.97
CA ILE A 299 6.19 2.18 -14.10
C ILE A 299 7.19 1.07 -14.40
N ASP A 300 8.18 1.32 -15.25
CA ASP A 300 9.25 0.36 -15.52
C ASP A 300 9.98 -0.05 -14.24
N LYS A 301 10.32 0.93 -13.37
CA LYS A 301 10.89 0.64 -12.04
C LYS A 301 9.97 -0.20 -11.16
N LYS A 302 8.68 0.15 -11.06
CA LYS A 302 7.69 -0.63 -10.29
C LYS A 302 7.55 -2.06 -10.81
N LEU A 303 7.56 -2.23 -12.13
CA LEU A 303 7.46 -3.53 -12.78
C LEU A 303 8.68 -4.41 -12.48
N VAL A 304 9.89 -3.85 -12.47
CA VAL A 304 11.12 -4.57 -12.10
C VAL A 304 11.02 -5.08 -10.66
N ILE A 305 10.68 -4.19 -9.71
CA ILE A 305 10.54 -4.53 -8.30
C ILE A 305 9.51 -5.65 -8.09
N GLU A 306 8.32 -5.56 -8.69
CA GLU A 306 7.29 -6.58 -8.50
C GLU A 306 7.66 -7.93 -9.14
N LYS A 307 8.43 -7.92 -10.24
CA LYS A 307 8.97 -9.16 -10.83
C LYS A 307 10.01 -9.83 -9.93
N GLU A 308 10.91 -9.04 -9.33
CA GLU A 308 11.90 -9.55 -8.38
C GLU A 308 11.21 -10.17 -7.17
N ARG A 309 10.19 -9.49 -6.63
CA ARG A 309 9.37 -10.00 -5.52
C ARG A 309 8.61 -11.28 -5.88
N LEU A 310 8.04 -11.35 -7.08
CA LEU A 310 7.42 -12.59 -7.57
C LEU A 310 8.42 -13.75 -7.60
N GLU A 311 9.67 -13.50 -8.00
CA GLU A 311 10.72 -14.52 -8.01
C GLU A 311 11.12 -14.93 -6.59
N GLN A 312 11.19 -14.00 -5.65
CA GLN A 312 11.36 -14.30 -4.22
C GLN A 312 10.23 -15.21 -3.70
N PHE A 313 8.97 -14.93 -4.04
CA PHE A 313 7.84 -15.79 -3.65
C PHE A 313 7.94 -17.19 -4.23
N LYS A 314 8.34 -17.35 -5.49
CA LYS A 314 8.55 -18.67 -6.09
C LYS A 314 9.65 -19.44 -5.36
N LYS A 315 10.76 -18.78 -5.00
CA LYS A 315 11.83 -19.40 -4.20
C LYS A 315 11.33 -19.83 -2.82
N LEU A 316 10.62 -18.95 -2.12
CA LEU A 316 10.01 -19.25 -0.83
C LEU A 316 9.08 -20.46 -0.91
N LYS A 317 8.17 -20.42 -1.89
CA LYS A 317 7.22 -21.50 -2.19
C LYS A 317 7.94 -22.83 -2.44
N ALA A 318 8.96 -22.83 -3.30
CA ALA A 318 9.74 -24.02 -3.61
C ALA A 318 10.41 -24.60 -2.36
N ASN A 319 10.99 -23.77 -1.50
CA ASN A 319 11.61 -24.23 -0.24
C ASN A 319 10.57 -24.82 0.73
N VAL A 320 9.39 -24.21 0.85
CA VAL A 320 8.31 -24.74 1.71
C VAL A 320 7.78 -26.07 1.18
N ILE A 321 7.59 -26.20 -0.14
CA ILE A 321 7.18 -27.46 -0.78
C ILE A 321 8.23 -28.54 -0.56
N LEU A 322 9.50 -28.24 -0.87
CA LEU A 322 10.61 -29.19 -0.64
C LEU A 322 10.68 -29.64 0.82
N ALA A 323 10.46 -28.72 1.76
CA ALA A 323 10.43 -29.07 3.17
C ALA A 323 9.29 -30.02 3.51
N LEU A 324 8.10 -29.82 2.95
CA LEU A 324 6.94 -30.70 3.16
C LEU A 324 7.10 -32.07 2.49
N ASP A 325 7.88 -32.15 1.41
CA ASP A 325 8.17 -33.38 0.65
C ASP A 325 9.29 -34.25 1.25
N GLU A 326 9.95 -33.81 2.34
CA GLU A 326 11.01 -34.59 2.99
C GLU A 326 10.48 -35.92 3.55
N ASN A 327 11.23 -37.01 3.31
CA ASN A 327 10.81 -38.38 3.64
C ASN A 327 10.37 -38.57 5.11
N TRP A 328 10.96 -37.80 6.04
CA TRP A 328 10.63 -37.92 7.45
C TRP A 328 9.31 -37.24 7.84
N PHE A 329 8.77 -36.33 7.03
CA PHE A 329 7.44 -35.72 7.24
C PHE A 329 6.28 -36.63 6.81
N GLU A 330 6.53 -37.67 6.00
CA GLU A 330 5.50 -38.59 5.50
C GLU A 330 4.68 -39.21 6.63
N ASN A 331 5.35 -39.53 7.75
CA ASN A 331 4.75 -40.18 8.93
C ASN A 331 4.49 -39.22 10.11
N VAL A 332 4.53 -37.91 9.87
CA VAL A 332 4.25 -36.88 10.88
C VAL A 332 2.83 -36.34 10.67
N ASP A 333 2.03 -36.35 11.72
CA ASP A 333 0.68 -35.79 11.69
C ASP A 333 0.74 -34.25 11.61
N ALA A 334 -0.23 -33.59 10.97
CA ALA A 334 -0.27 -32.13 10.86
C ALA A 334 -1.33 -31.55 11.80
N HIS A 335 -0.92 -31.17 13.02
CA HIS A 335 -1.80 -30.51 13.98
C HIS A 335 -1.03 -29.66 15.00
N MET A 336 -1.71 -28.65 15.55
CA MET A 336 -1.13 -27.76 16.57
C MET A 336 -1.41 -28.30 17.98
N ASN A 337 -0.38 -28.77 18.70
CA ASN A 337 -0.49 -29.23 20.10
C ASN A 337 0.82 -29.00 20.89
N ASN A 338 0.76 -28.87 22.21
CA ASN A 338 1.96 -28.67 23.05
C ASN A 338 2.91 -27.56 22.52
N GLN A 339 2.34 -26.43 22.09
CA GLN A 339 3.05 -25.33 21.42
C GLN A 339 4.13 -24.70 22.32
N GLU A 340 3.99 -24.81 23.64
CA GLU A 340 4.97 -24.37 24.63
C GLU A 340 6.34 -25.06 24.48
N LYS A 341 6.41 -26.21 23.79
CA LYS A 341 7.69 -26.88 23.51
C LYS A 341 8.48 -26.22 22.39
N LEU A 342 7.84 -25.48 21.48
CA LEU A 342 8.49 -24.81 20.34
C LEU A 342 9.48 -23.73 20.81
N THR A 343 9.17 -23.03 21.90
CA THR A 343 9.99 -21.93 22.44
C THR A 343 11.37 -22.38 22.93
N ARG A 344 11.53 -23.67 23.23
CA ARG A 344 12.77 -24.28 23.71
C ARG A 344 13.79 -24.52 22.59
N PHE A 345 13.35 -24.47 21.33
CA PHE A 345 14.19 -24.78 20.17
C PHE A 345 14.28 -23.55 19.26
N PRO A 346 15.46 -22.91 19.12
CA PRO A 346 15.59 -21.62 18.46
C PRO A 346 14.95 -21.53 17.06
N TYR A 347 15.21 -22.51 16.19
CA TYR A 347 14.70 -22.47 14.81
C TYR A 347 13.19 -22.69 14.73
N TYR A 348 12.66 -23.62 15.54
CA TYR A 348 11.22 -23.86 15.63
C TYR A 348 10.50 -22.67 16.29
N ARG A 349 11.13 -22.03 17.27
CA ARG A 349 10.63 -20.80 17.90
C ARG A 349 10.52 -19.67 16.90
N THR A 350 11.51 -19.50 16.02
CA THR A 350 11.47 -18.46 14.97
C THR A 350 10.33 -18.74 14.00
N ILE A 351 10.21 -19.97 13.48
CA ILE A 351 9.09 -20.34 12.59
C ILE A 351 7.74 -20.14 13.29
N TYR A 352 7.64 -20.53 14.57
CA TYR A 352 6.43 -20.34 15.36
C TYR A 352 6.11 -18.86 15.60
N SER A 353 7.10 -18.03 15.90
CA SER A 353 6.92 -16.58 16.04
C SER A 353 6.43 -15.96 14.74
N LEU A 354 7.01 -16.34 13.60
CA LEU A 354 6.59 -15.87 12.29
C LEU A 354 5.17 -16.34 11.95
N TYR A 355 4.85 -17.60 12.26
CA TYR A 355 3.51 -18.15 12.08
C TYR A 355 2.48 -17.39 12.90
N LEU A 356 2.80 -17.10 14.17
CA LEU A 356 1.95 -16.28 15.03
C LEU A 356 1.81 -14.86 14.49
N GLN A 357 2.86 -14.23 13.98
CA GLN A 357 2.78 -12.88 13.41
C GLN A 357 1.94 -12.82 12.12
N LEU A 358 1.97 -13.90 11.33
CA LEU A 358 1.13 -14.08 10.14
C LEU A 358 -0.35 -14.26 10.52
N ASN A 359 -0.63 -15.03 11.58
CA ASN A 359 -1.98 -15.53 11.89
C ASN A 359 -2.68 -14.88 13.10
N LYS A 360 -1.97 -14.30 14.08
CA LYS A 360 -2.54 -13.62 15.28
C LYS A 360 -2.98 -12.18 15.04
N GLY A 361 -3.34 -11.82 13.80
CA GLY A 361 -4.26 -10.71 13.57
C GLY A 361 -5.67 -11.13 13.98
N SER A 362 -5.93 -11.25 15.28
CA SER A 362 -7.19 -11.63 15.93
C SER A 362 -8.44 -11.02 15.29
N THR A 363 -9.44 -11.83 14.93
CA THR A 363 -10.86 -11.44 14.72
C THR A 363 -11.07 -9.97 14.34
N PHE A 364 -10.82 -9.63 13.08
CA PHE A 364 -11.15 -8.31 12.56
C PHE A 364 -12.37 -8.43 11.67
N THR A 365 -13.44 -7.71 12.03
CA THR A 365 -14.40 -7.20 11.07
C THR A 365 -13.61 -6.61 9.91
N ILE A 366 -13.75 -7.23 8.74
CA ILE A 366 -12.98 -6.94 7.54
C ILE A 366 -13.08 -5.46 7.24
N ASN A 367 -11.91 -4.83 7.15
CA ASN A 367 -11.74 -3.45 6.78
C ASN A 367 -11.16 -3.41 5.34
N PRO A 368 -11.98 -3.16 4.30
CA PRO A 368 -11.54 -2.96 2.91
C PRO A 368 -10.40 -1.95 2.75
N PHE A 369 -10.19 -1.09 3.75
CA PHE A 369 -9.23 -0.01 3.76
C PHE A 369 -7.77 -0.43 3.96
N LYS A 370 -7.44 -1.49 4.70
CA LYS A 370 -6.01 -1.87 4.77
C LYS A 370 -5.49 -2.47 3.45
N HIS A 371 -6.35 -2.76 2.47
CA HIS A 371 -5.90 -3.04 1.11
C HIS A 371 -5.35 -1.79 0.42
N TYR A 372 -5.96 -0.63 0.69
CA TYR A 372 -5.65 0.66 0.11
C TYR A 372 -4.55 1.41 0.88
N ILE A 373 -4.59 1.46 2.22
CA ILE A 373 -3.53 2.09 3.06
C ILE A 373 -2.14 1.54 2.73
N TYR A 374 -2.01 0.22 2.59
CA TYR A 374 -0.72 -0.44 2.37
C TYR A 374 -0.24 -0.30 0.92
N TYR A 375 -1.13 0.03 -0.03
CA TYR A 375 -0.74 0.37 -1.40
C TYR A 375 -0.20 1.82 -1.51
N TRP A 376 -0.60 2.69 -0.59
CA TRP A 376 -0.31 4.12 -0.63
C TRP A 376 0.92 4.48 0.20
N LYS A 377 2.08 4.33 -0.42
CA LYS A 377 3.36 4.76 0.15
C LYS A 377 3.51 6.29 0.25
N GLU A 378 2.54 7.08 -0.21
CA GLU A 378 2.61 8.54 -0.21
C GLU A 378 1.25 9.19 0.12
N THR A 379 1.25 10.15 1.04
CA THR A 379 0.09 10.97 1.41
C THR A 379 -0.51 11.70 0.21
N SER A 380 0.33 12.06 -0.78
CA SER A 380 -0.09 12.68 -2.05
C SER A 380 -1.05 11.80 -2.85
N LYS A 381 -0.75 10.50 -2.99
CA LYS A 381 -1.59 9.57 -3.74
C LYS A 381 -2.89 9.24 -3.00
N LEU A 382 -2.82 9.16 -1.68
CA LEU A 382 -3.99 9.02 -0.83
C LEU A 382 -4.95 10.21 -1.02
N TYR A 383 -4.43 11.44 -1.05
CA TYR A 383 -5.21 12.65 -1.29
C TYR A 383 -5.86 12.67 -2.68
N GLU A 384 -5.15 12.22 -3.71
CA GLU A 384 -5.67 12.12 -5.08
C GLU A 384 -6.87 11.16 -5.16
N ILE A 385 -6.73 9.96 -4.60
CA ILE A 385 -7.80 8.95 -4.61
C ILE A 385 -9.00 9.41 -3.77
N TRP A 386 -8.73 9.96 -2.59
CA TRP A 386 -9.78 10.55 -1.77
C TRP A 386 -10.54 11.62 -2.53
N GLY A 387 -9.83 12.59 -3.12
CA GLY A 387 -10.42 13.67 -3.89
C GLY A 387 -11.28 13.16 -5.05
N PHE A 388 -10.79 12.16 -5.80
CA PHE A 388 -11.56 11.51 -6.87
C PHE A 388 -12.86 10.91 -6.33
N ILE A 389 -12.79 10.11 -5.26
CA ILE A 389 -13.95 9.46 -4.65
C ILE A 389 -14.94 10.51 -4.14
N LYS A 390 -14.47 11.61 -3.52
CA LYS A 390 -15.34 12.69 -3.04
C LYS A 390 -16.11 13.34 -4.18
N LEU A 391 -15.46 13.68 -5.28
CA LEU A 391 -16.15 14.26 -6.44
C LEU A 391 -17.11 13.25 -7.10
N LEU A 392 -16.72 11.99 -7.22
CA LEU A 392 -17.60 10.94 -7.76
C LEU A 392 -18.87 10.77 -6.91
N LEU A 393 -18.70 10.66 -5.58
CA LEU A 393 -19.83 10.52 -4.66
C LEU A 393 -20.70 11.77 -4.61
N MET A 394 -20.09 12.96 -4.67
CA MET A 394 -20.81 14.22 -4.80
C MET A 394 -21.75 14.17 -6.01
N LEU A 395 -21.24 13.77 -7.19
CA LEU A 395 -22.07 13.63 -8.40
C LEU A 395 -23.14 12.54 -8.25
N LYS A 396 -22.76 11.35 -7.77
CA LYS A 396 -23.68 10.20 -7.59
C LYS A 396 -24.83 10.53 -6.66
N ASN A 397 -24.53 11.16 -5.53
CA ASN A 397 -25.49 11.37 -4.44
C ASN A 397 -26.21 12.72 -4.54
N ASN A 398 -25.89 13.54 -5.55
CA ASN A 398 -26.55 14.83 -5.73
C ASN A 398 -28.02 14.63 -6.15
N LYS A 399 -28.93 15.17 -5.34
CA LYS A 399 -30.37 15.03 -5.51
C LYS A 399 -30.91 15.66 -6.82
N TYR A 400 -30.24 16.67 -7.37
CA TYR A 400 -30.70 17.36 -8.57
C TYR A 400 -30.32 16.60 -9.85
N LEU A 401 -29.25 15.82 -9.82
CA LEU A 401 -28.82 15.01 -10.96
C LEU A 401 -29.60 13.69 -11.07
N ASN A 402 -30.09 13.18 -9.93
CA ASN A 402 -30.99 12.03 -9.83
C ASN A 402 -30.52 10.80 -10.62
N PHE A 403 -29.25 10.44 -10.49
CA PHE A 403 -28.71 9.24 -11.14
C PHE A 403 -29.30 7.97 -10.53
N ASN A 404 -29.88 7.13 -11.37
CA ASN A 404 -30.48 5.85 -10.98
C ASN A 404 -29.66 4.64 -11.47
N GLU A 405 -28.82 4.84 -12.49
CA GLU A 405 -27.95 3.80 -13.04
C GLU A 405 -26.49 4.18 -12.85
N ILE A 406 -25.69 3.20 -12.40
CA ILE A 406 -24.25 3.32 -12.22
C ILE A 406 -23.58 2.03 -12.66
N SER A 407 -22.49 2.15 -13.40
CA SER A 407 -21.67 1.01 -13.84
C SER A 407 -20.18 1.37 -13.84
N GLY A 408 -19.34 0.35 -13.81
CA GLY A 408 -17.87 0.42 -13.79
C GLY A 408 -17.29 0.31 -12.38
N TRP A 409 -15.99 0.00 -12.28
CA TRP A 409 -15.29 -0.16 -11.00
C TRP A 409 -16.05 -1.08 -10.01
N ILE A 410 -16.09 -0.75 -8.72
CA ILE A 410 -16.74 -1.53 -7.66
C ILE A 410 -18.23 -1.82 -7.93
N PHE A 411 -18.88 -1.04 -8.78
CA PHE A 411 -20.30 -1.20 -9.12
C PHE A 411 -20.56 -2.42 -10.03
N ASP A 412 -19.57 -2.88 -10.81
CA ASP A 412 -19.69 -4.01 -11.75
C ASP A 412 -18.96 -5.29 -11.29
N HIS A 413 -18.23 -5.25 -10.17
CA HIS A 413 -17.28 -6.32 -9.82
C HIS A 413 -17.93 -7.56 -9.19
N ASN A 414 -18.11 -8.63 -9.96
CA ASN A 414 -18.83 -9.87 -9.57
C ASN A 414 -18.09 -10.84 -8.63
N ASP A 415 -16.84 -10.56 -8.23
CA ASP A 415 -16.03 -11.51 -7.45
C ASP A 415 -15.99 -11.08 -5.98
N ASP A 416 -16.70 -11.84 -5.13
CA ASP A 416 -16.87 -11.59 -3.69
C ASP A 416 -15.56 -11.75 -2.89
N SER A 417 -14.48 -12.19 -3.54
CA SER A 417 -13.19 -12.41 -2.86
C SER A 417 -12.21 -11.24 -2.92
N ILE A 418 -12.38 -10.29 -3.85
CA ILE A 418 -11.39 -9.23 -4.05
C ILE A 418 -12.05 -7.90 -4.43
N TYR A 419 -12.11 -6.95 -3.49
CA TYR A 419 -12.43 -5.55 -3.79
C TYR A 419 -11.52 -5.01 -4.90
N PRO A 420 -12.09 -4.45 -5.97
CA PRO A 420 -11.28 -3.91 -7.05
C PRO A 420 -10.55 -2.65 -6.59
N PHE A 421 -9.25 -2.60 -6.89
CA PHE A 421 -8.51 -1.35 -6.77
C PHE A 421 -9.07 -0.32 -7.75
N LEU A 422 -9.02 0.95 -7.35
CA LEU A 422 -9.19 2.07 -8.27
C LEU A 422 -7.91 2.20 -9.11
N ASP A 423 -7.82 1.38 -10.16
CA ASP A 423 -6.68 1.37 -11.07
C ASP A 423 -6.74 2.57 -12.05
N PRO A 424 -5.60 3.06 -12.56
CA PRO A 424 -5.60 4.09 -13.59
C PRO A 424 -6.42 3.71 -14.83
N ASN A 425 -7.04 4.70 -15.47
CA ASN A 425 -8.00 4.55 -16.57
C ASN A 425 -9.31 3.83 -16.19
N THR A 426 -9.64 3.72 -14.90
CA THR A 426 -10.95 3.24 -14.46
C THR A 426 -12.03 4.22 -14.91
N LYS A 427 -13.07 3.70 -15.58
CA LYS A 427 -14.27 4.43 -16.00
C LYS A 427 -15.44 4.05 -15.09
N ILE A 428 -16.15 5.07 -14.62
CA ILE A 428 -17.46 4.95 -13.97
C ILE A 428 -18.47 5.73 -14.80
N THR A 429 -19.60 5.13 -15.10
CA THR A 429 -20.69 5.77 -15.86
C THR A 429 -21.88 5.97 -14.93
N LEU A 430 -22.34 7.22 -14.83
CA LEU A 430 -23.57 7.62 -14.14
C LEU A 430 -24.62 7.96 -15.18
N ARG A 431 -25.84 7.44 -15.06
CA ARG A 431 -26.95 7.71 -15.98
C ARG A 431 -28.24 7.97 -15.21
N ASN A 432 -29.00 8.96 -15.67
CA ASN A 432 -30.34 9.24 -15.18
C ASN A 432 -31.39 8.94 -16.26
N SER A 433 -32.65 8.83 -15.84
CA SER A 433 -33.79 8.54 -16.73
C SER A 433 -34.05 9.65 -17.75
N GLU A 434 -33.57 10.86 -17.49
CA GLU A 434 -33.77 12.01 -18.36
C GLU A 434 -32.74 12.08 -19.49
N GLY A 435 -31.80 11.14 -19.58
CA GLY A 435 -30.81 11.07 -20.67
C GLY A 435 -29.50 11.82 -20.42
N LEU A 436 -29.25 12.31 -19.20
CA LEU A 436 -27.94 12.79 -18.77
C LEU A 436 -27.05 11.58 -18.48
N VAL A 437 -25.84 11.60 -19.03
CA VAL A 437 -24.81 10.60 -18.78
C VAL A 437 -23.50 11.28 -18.45
N LEU A 438 -22.90 10.92 -17.32
CA LEU A 438 -21.56 11.34 -16.95
C LEU A 438 -20.62 10.13 -17.02
N ASN A 439 -19.59 10.23 -17.86
CA ASN A 439 -18.49 9.27 -17.87
C ASN A 439 -17.33 9.86 -17.06
N VAL A 440 -17.16 9.37 -15.83
CA VAL A 440 -16.12 9.79 -14.89
C VAL A 440 -14.94 8.83 -14.98
N TRP A 441 -13.75 9.36 -15.20
CA TRP A 441 -12.53 8.60 -15.37
C TRP A 441 -11.50 8.99 -14.32
N TYR A 442 -10.91 7.98 -13.68
CA TYR A 442 -9.80 8.14 -12.75
C TYR A 442 -8.46 8.00 -13.48
N ASP A 443 -7.56 8.96 -13.26
CA ASP A 443 -6.15 8.90 -13.69
C ASP A 443 -6.00 8.40 -15.15
N SER A 444 -6.67 9.09 -16.07
CA SER A 444 -6.97 8.57 -17.42
C SER A 444 -6.28 9.32 -18.53
N PHE A 445 -5.83 8.61 -19.56
CA PHE A 445 -5.18 9.23 -20.70
C PHE A 445 -6.14 9.91 -21.67
N ILE A 446 -5.73 11.09 -22.14
CA ILE A 446 -6.29 11.79 -23.30
C ILE A 446 -5.42 11.46 -24.51
N SER A 447 -6.06 11.05 -25.60
CA SER A 447 -5.37 10.57 -26.80
C SER A 447 -4.63 11.68 -27.53
N LYS A 448 -3.49 11.33 -28.17
CA LYS A 448 -2.71 12.26 -29.00
C LYS A 448 -2.86 11.92 -30.48
N PRO A 449 -3.18 12.88 -31.38
CA PRO A 449 -3.19 12.63 -32.82
C PRO A 449 -1.84 12.04 -33.31
N PRO A 450 -1.84 11.11 -34.29
CA PRO A 450 -2.99 10.59 -35.03
C PRO A 450 -3.70 9.42 -34.33
N GLU A 451 -3.33 9.08 -33.09
CA GLU A 451 -3.96 7.98 -32.37
C GLU A 451 -5.45 8.28 -32.14
N LYS A 452 -6.28 7.27 -32.38
CA LYS A 452 -7.74 7.37 -32.29
C LYS A 452 -8.20 7.75 -30.87
N ALA A 453 -8.37 9.04 -30.57
CA ALA A 453 -9.62 9.45 -29.94
C ALA A 453 -10.60 9.66 -31.08
N ASP A 454 -11.24 8.57 -31.46
CA ASP A 454 -12.10 8.56 -32.63
C ASP A 454 -13.34 7.71 -32.41
N THR A 455 -13.69 7.53 -31.14
CA THR A 455 -14.94 6.90 -30.74
C THR A 455 -15.69 7.90 -29.89
N PHE A 456 -16.99 7.98 -30.14
CA PHE A 456 -17.92 8.79 -29.36
C PHE A 456 -17.75 8.57 -27.85
N ASP A 457 -17.36 7.36 -27.41
CA ASP A 457 -17.13 7.01 -26.00
C ASP A 457 -15.83 7.53 -25.36
N ASN A 458 -14.89 8.06 -26.17
CA ASN A 458 -13.67 8.71 -25.69
C ASN A 458 -13.34 9.94 -26.57
N PRO A 459 -14.07 11.05 -26.35
CA PRO A 459 -14.17 12.14 -27.33
C PRO A 459 -12.99 13.11 -27.32
N LEU A 460 -12.08 13.04 -26.36
CA LEU A 460 -11.04 14.05 -26.14
C LEU A 460 -9.71 13.73 -26.84
N ILE A 461 -9.14 14.74 -27.49
CA ILE A 461 -7.77 14.74 -28.06
C ILE A 461 -6.93 15.86 -27.46
N THR A 462 -5.63 15.66 -27.41
CA THR A 462 -4.67 16.72 -27.09
C THR A 462 -3.38 16.58 -27.90
N VAL A 463 -2.72 17.70 -28.18
CA VAL A 463 -1.34 17.72 -28.69
C VAL A 463 -0.33 18.05 -27.58
N GLU A 464 -0.82 18.35 -26.38
CA GLU A 464 -0.02 18.81 -25.26
C GLU A 464 0.74 17.66 -24.59
N LYS A 465 1.82 18.00 -23.88
CA LYS A 465 2.61 17.00 -23.15
C LYS A 465 1.82 16.37 -22.02
N SER A 466 1.13 17.20 -21.24
CA SER A 466 0.29 16.78 -20.13
C SER A 466 -1.06 16.28 -20.64
N ASN A 467 -1.34 15.00 -20.45
CA ASN A 467 -2.52 14.35 -21.02
C ASN A 467 -3.14 13.27 -20.11
N ARG A 468 -2.83 13.28 -18.82
CA ARG A 468 -3.33 12.28 -17.86
C ARG A 468 -3.84 12.99 -16.61
N PRO A 469 -5.03 13.62 -16.68
CA PRO A 469 -5.64 14.24 -15.50
C PRO A 469 -6.06 13.18 -14.47
N ASP A 470 -5.97 13.55 -13.20
CA ASP A 470 -6.35 12.68 -12.08
C ASP A 470 -7.86 12.39 -12.07
N PHE A 471 -8.67 13.36 -12.51
CA PHE A 471 -10.11 13.24 -12.70
C PHE A 471 -10.51 13.82 -14.06
N ARG A 472 -11.36 13.08 -14.79
CA ARG A 472 -12.00 13.54 -16.02
C ARG A 472 -13.47 13.18 -15.98
N MET A 473 -14.35 14.13 -16.26
CA MET A 473 -15.77 13.91 -16.43
C MET A 473 -16.19 14.34 -17.83
N ASP A 474 -16.65 13.39 -18.64
CA ASP A 474 -17.26 13.68 -19.94
C ASP A 474 -18.78 13.75 -19.78
N ILE A 475 -19.39 14.86 -20.22
CA ILE A 475 -20.82 15.14 -20.10
C ILE A 475 -21.51 14.78 -21.41
N TYR A 476 -22.55 13.96 -21.33
CA TYR A 476 -23.44 13.68 -22.45
C TYR A 476 -24.87 13.96 -22.07
N ASP A 477 -25.62 14.52 -23.01
CA ASP A 477 -27.03 14.79 -22.87
C ASP A 477 -27.76 14.36 -24.13
N GLN A 478 -28.82 13.57 -23.97
CA GLN A 478 -29.57 12.94 -25.06
C GLN A 478 -28.66 12.22 -26.08
N GLY A 479 -27.61 11.55 -25.57
CA GLY A 479 -26.65 10.85 -26.43
C GLY A 479 -25.77 11.78 -27.28
N VAL A 480 -25.59 13.05 -26.89
CA VAL A 480 -24.68 14.00 -27.53
C VAL A 480 -23.62 14.44 -26.53
N PHE A 481 -22.35 14.44 -26.93
CA PHE A 481 -21.25 14.93 -26.10
C PHE A 481 -21.29 16.46 -25.96
N LYS A 482 -21.34 16.95 -24.72
CA LYS A 482 -21.51 18.38 -24.37
C LYS A 482 -20.24 19.04 -23.84
N GLY A 483 -19.14 18.30 -23.75
CA GLY A 483 -17.86 18.78 -23.22
C GLY A 483 -17.42 18.01 -21.98
N SER A 484 -16.26 18.40 -21.45
CA SER A 484 -15.65 17.72 -20.31
C SER A 484 -15.14 18.68 -19.24
N VAL A 485 -15.04 18.18 -18.03
CA VAL A 485 -14.38 18.80 -16.88
C VAL A 485 -13.15 17.96 -16.53
N LEU A 486 -12.01 18.61 -16.34
CA LEU A 486 -10.76 17.95 -15.94
C LEU A 486 -10.33 18.47 -14.56
N ALA A 487 -9.70 17.64 -13.74
CA ALA A 487 -9.11 18.08 -12.49
C ALA A 487 -7.83 17.31 -12.14
N ASP A 488 -6.94 18.00 -11.41
CA ASP A 488 -5.74 17.44 -10.81
C ASP A 488 -5.71 17.73 -9.31
N PHE A 489 -5.38 16.72 -8.51
CA PHE A 489 -5.26 16.83 -7.05
C PHE A 489 -3.80 17.02 -6.67
N LYS A 490 -3.46 18.22 -6.19
CA LYS A 490 -2.10 18.59 -5.83
C LYS A 490 -1.96 18.69 -4.30
N TYR A 491 -1.30 17.70 -3.71
CA TYR A 491 -0.96 17.70 -2.28
C TYR A 491 0.20 18.66 -1.97
N ARG A 492 -0.02 19.98 -2.15
CA ARG A 492 0.98 21.05 -2.06
C ARG A 492 0.36 22.34 -1.51
N SER A 493 1.20 23.28 -1.07
CA SER A 493 0.70 24.60 -0.66
C SER A 493 0.17 25.38 -1.87
N TYR A 494 -0.81 26.26 -1.60
CA TYR A 494 -1.43 27.13 -2.59
C TYR A 494 -0.41 27.89 -3.45
N ASP A 495 0.60 28.50 -2.85
CA ASP A 495 1.62 29.28 -3.57
C ASP A 495 2.38 28.47 -4.62
N LYS A 496 2.42 27.13 -4.47
CA LYS A 496 3.09 26.21 -5.39
C LYS A 496 2.19 25.72 -6.53
N LEU A 497 0.93 26.14 -6.59
CA LEU A 497 0.02 25.87 -7.71
C LEU A 497 0.22 26.83 -8.88
N GLY A 498 0.81 28.00 -8.61
CA GLY A 498 0.98 29.05 -9.60
C GLY A 498 -0.30 29.83 -9.89
N THR A 499 -0.16 30.81 -10.78
CA THR A 499 -1.21 31.70 -11.29
C THR A 499 -0.92 31.98 -12.76
N LEU A 500 -1.88 32.55 -13.49
CA LEU A 500 -1.64 33.06 -14.85
C LEU A 500 -0.46 34.04 -14.89
N GLY A 501 -0.31 34.89 -13.86
CA GLY A 501 0.82 35.81 -13.75
C GLY A 501 2.18 35.13 -13.57
N VAL A 502 2.23 33.98 -12.88
CA VAL A 502 3.46 33.16 -12.78
C VAL A 502 3.76 32.48 -14.11
N TYR A 503 2.71 31.97 -14.78
CA TYR A 503 2.82 31.30 -16.08
C TYR A 503 3.33 32.24 -17.18
N THR A 504 2.72 33.42 -17.33
CA THR A 504 3.07 34.39 -18.39
C THR A 504 4.47 34.97 -18.26
N ARG A 505 5.06 34.95 -17.06
CA ARG A 505 6.45 35.38 -16.81
C ARG A 505 7.49 34.31 -17.18
N ASN A 506 7.08 33.14 -17.69
CA ASN A 506 7.93 32.05 -18.17
C ASN A 506 9.09 31.70 -17.22
N ARG A 507 8.75 31.49 -15.95
CA ARG A 507 9.71 31.03 -14.94
C ARG A 507 9.73 29.51 -14.92
N ASP A 508 10.30 28.88 -15.95
CA ASP A 508 10.23 27.42 -16.17
C ASP A 508 10.78 26.57 -15.00
N ASN A 509 11.71 27.13 -14.22
CA ASN A 509 12.26 26.51 -13.02
C ASN A 509 11.34 26.64 -11.78
N ASN A 510 10.28 27.44 -11.86
CA ASN A 510 9.33 27.65 -10.76
C ASN A 510 8.30 26.51 -10.72
N GLN A 511 8.12 25.93 -9.53
CA GLN A 511 7.17 24.83 -9.36
C GLN A 511 5.72 25.22 -9.69
N GLY A 512 5.31 26.45 -9.37
CA GLY A 512 3.99 26.99 -9.72
C GLY A 512 3.82 27.15 -11.23
N TYR A 513 4.87 27.48 -11.97
CA TYR A 513 4.82 27.47 -13.44
C TYR A 513 4.53 26.06 -13.97
N LYS A 514 5.24 25.03 -13.49
CA LYS A 514 5.06 23.64 -13.94
C LYS A 514 3.63 23.15 -13.69
N VAL A 515 3.06 23.45 -12.51
CA VAL A 515 1.69 23.06 -12.15
C VAL A 515 0.67 23.82 -12.99
N TYR A 516 0.77 25.14 -13.07
CA TYR A 516 -0.19 25.94 -13.83
C TYR A 516 -0.11 25.63 -15.33
N SER A 517 1.08 25.42 -15.89
CA SER A 517 1.27 24.96 -17.27
C SER A 517 0.57 23.62 -17.54
N GLN A 518 0.57 22.70 -16.57
CA GLN A 518 -0.18 21.45 -16.67
C GLN A 518 -1.70 21.71 -16.81
N LEU A 519 -2.25 22.64 -16.03
CA LEU A 519 -3.67 23.00 -16.10
C LEU A 519 -4.02 23.72 -17.42
N VAL A 520 -3.13 24.59 -17.92
CA VAL A 520 -3.27 25.22 -19.24
C VAL A 520 -3.28 24.18 -20.36
N ASN A 521 -2.38 23.19 -20.30
CA ASN A 521 -2.37 22.09 -21.27
C ASN A 521 -3.71 21.34 -21.30
N TYR A 522 -4.33 21.14 -20.13
CA TYR A 522 -5.66 20.56 -20.04
C TYR A 522 -6.74 21.45 -20.64
N SER A 523 -6.69 22.77 -20.44
CA SER A 523 -7.67 23.68 -21.07
C SER A 523 -7.63 23.68 -22.60
N ASN A 524 -6.49 23.31 -23.19
CA ASN A 524 -6.29 23.24 -24.64
C ASN A 524 -6.82 21.94 -25.27
N VAL A 525 -7.35 21.00 -24.49
CA VAL A 525 -7.91 19.73 -24.98
C VAL A 525 -9.13 20.00 -25.87
N ARG A 526 -9.25 19.22 -26.95
CA ARG A 526 -10.28 19.40 -27.99
C ARG A 526 -11.07 18.13 -28.25
N SER A 527 -12.16 18.24 -29.02
CA SER A 527 -12.96 17.10 -29.47
C SER A 527 -13.53 17.29 -30.88
N PHE A 528 -13.59 16.20 -31.65
CA PHE A 528 -14.35 16.14 -32.91
C PHE A 528 -15.85 15.87 -32.72
N TYR A 529 -16.31 15.64 -31.49
CA TYR A 529 -17.69 15.25 -31.18
C TYR A 529 -18.43 16.32 -30.35
N TYR A 530 -17.83 17.49 -30.15
CA TYR A 530 -18.44 18.55 -29.36
C TYR A 530 -19.77 19.01 -29.97
N ASN A 531 -20.87 18.87 -29.22
CA ASN A 531 -22.24 19.17 -29.64
C ASN A 531 -22.70 18.42 -30.91
N THR A 532 -22.16 17.24 -31.17
CA THR A 532 -22.56 16.41 -32.32
C THR A 532 -22.36 14.93 -32.05
N THR A 533 -23.19 14.09 -32.67
CA THR A 533 -23.00 12.63 -32.67
C THR A 533 -22.05 12.15 -33.78
N ARG A 534 -21.74 13.04 -34.73
CA ARG A 534 -20.87 12.75 -35.88
C ARG A 534 -19.55 13.49 -35.75
N LYS A 535 -18.47 12.80 -36.11
CA LYS A 535 -17.12 13.35 -36.16
C LYS A 535 -17.06 14.57 -37.08
N THR A 536 -16.62 15.71 -36.57
CA THR A 536 -16.37 16.93 -37.35
C THR A 536 -15.03 16.86 -38.09
N LYS A 537 -14.84 17.74 -39.07
CA LYS A 537 -13.56 17.90 -39.78
C LYS A 537 -12.47 18.51 -38.90
N TYR A 538 -12.84 19.41 -37.99
CA TYR A 538 -11.93 20.12 -37.09
C TYR A 538 -12.33 19.88 -35.65
N ALA A 539 -11.34 19.68 -34.78
CA ALA A 539 -11.58 19.50 -33.36
C ALA A 539 -11.86 20.86 -32.71
N ASN A 540 -12.96 20.94 -31.96
CA ASN A 540 -13.41 22.14 -31.26
C ASN A 540 -12.95 22.11 -29.80
N PRO A 541 -12.75 23.27 -29.15
CA PRO A 541 -12.59 23.33 -27.70
C PRO A 541 -13.73 22.59 -27.00
N ALA A 542 -13.38 21.67 -26.12
CA ALA A 542 -14.35 20.77 -25.48
C ALA A 542 -14.32 20.83 -23.95
N ILE A 543 -13.37 21.57 -23.38
CA ILE A 543 -13.23 21.68 -21.93
C ILE A 543 -14.07 22.84 -21.42
N LYS A 544 -14.92 22.52 -20.44
CA LYS A 544 -15.75 23.50 -19.74
C LYS A 544 -14.98 24.17 -18.62
N ARG A 545 -14.32 23.38 -17.77
CA ARG A 545 -13.43 23.85 -16.69
C ARG A 545 -12.29 22.88 -16.43
N VAL A 546 -11.20 23.41 -15.91
CA VAL A 546 -10.05 22.66 -15.38
C VAL A 546 -9.83 23.03 -13.93
N PHE A 547 -9.86 22.07 -13.01
CA PHE A 547 -9.65 22.31 -11.59
C PHE A 547 -8.23 21.95 -11.13
N GLY A 548 -7.57 22.87 -10.45
CA GLY A 548 -6.42 22.60 -9.61
C GLY A 548 -6.86 22.51 -8.15
N ILE A 549 -6.99 21.29 -7.64
CA ILE A 549 -7.56 21.01 -6.32
C ILE A 549 -6.45 20.72 -5.31
N PHE A 550 -6.49 21.34 -4.13
CA PHE A 550 -5.42 21.19 -3.13
C PHE A 550 -5.95 21.22 -1.69
N PRO A 551 -5.23 20.63 -0.71
CA PRO A 551 -5.62 20.72 0.68
C PRO A 551 -5.16 22.02 1.33
N GLN A 552 -5.91 22.50 2.33
CA GLN A 552 -5.53 23.61 3.19
C GLN A 552 -5.46 23.15 4.65
N LYS A 553 -4.32 23.45 5.29
CA LYS A 553 -4.06 23.13 6.70
C LYS A 553 -4.76 24.13 7.64
N GLU A 554 -4.60 25.42 7.38
CA GLU A 554 -4.93 26.50 8.32
C GLU A 554 -6.35 27.11 8.15
N ASN A 555 -7.05 26.82 7.05
CA ASN A 555 -8.31 27.51 6.71
C ASN A 555 -9.55 26.67 6.98
N LYS A 556 -10.55 27.29 7.64
CA LYS A 556 -11.87 26.68 7.89
C LYS A 556 -12.87 26.86 6.75
N SER A 557 -12.59 27.74 5.79
CA SER A 557 -13.42 27.97 4.60
C SER A 557 -12.73 27.45 3.35
N ASN A 558 -13.50 27.00 2.36
CA ASN A 558 -12.91 26.67 1.07
C ASN A 558 -12.33 27.92 0.43
N PHE A 559 -11.18 27.73 -0.18
CA PHE A 559 -10.65 28.63 -1.15
C PHE A 559 -11.25 28.25 -2.51
N PHE A 560 -11.70 29.24 -3.25
CA PHE A 560 -12.23 29.04 -4.59
C PHE A 560 -11.91 30.28 -5.41
N GLU A 561 -11.05 30.14 -6.41
CA GLU A 561 -10.63 31.24 -7.27
C GLU A 561 -10.73 30.78 -8.73
N SER A 562 -11.64 31.39 -9.48
CA SER A 562 -11.69 31.29 -10.92
C SER A 562 -10.71 32.28 -11.54
N ASP A 563 -9.99 31.85 -12.56
CA ASP A 563 -9.12 32.73 -13.34
C ASP A 563 -9.91 33.27 -14.54
N ASP A 564 -10.38 34.51 -14.47
CA ASP A 564 -11.29 35.14 -15.45
C ASP A 564 -10.81 35.06 -16.91
N ALA A 565 -9.49 34.95 -17.12
CA ALA A 565 -8.90 34.89 -18.46
C ALA A 565 -8.79 33.46 -19.02
N THR A 566 -9.08 32.44 -18.21
CA THR A 566 -8.95 31.03 -18.59
C THR A 566 -10.14 30.21 -18.10
N THR A 567 -10.20 28.92 -18.45
CA THR A 567 -11.20 28.00 -17.89
C THR A 567 -10.72 27.33 -16.60
N ILE A 568 -9.70 27.87 -15.94
CA ILE A 568 -9.01 27.24 -14.81
C ILE A 568 -9.59 27.76 -13.51
N ILE A 569 -9.95 26.83 -12.62
CA ILE A 569 -10.39 27.11 -11.26
C ILE A 569 -9.37 26.48 -10.31
N ARG A 570 -8.91 27.25 -9.32
CA ARG A 570 -8.08 26.75 -8.23
C ARG A 570 -8.93 26.75 -6.97
N CYS A 571 -9.08 25.59 -6.35
CA CYS A 571 -9.95 25.46 -5.18
C CYS A 571 -9.37 24.52 -4.13
N SER A 572 -9.73 24.73 -2.87
CA SER A 572 -9.35 23.83 -1.79
C SER A 572 -10.40 22.76 -1.55
N LEU A 573 -9.92 21.54 -1.30
CA LEU A 573 -10.72 20.41 -0.86
C LEU A 573 -9.95 19.73 0.27
N SER A 574 -10.43 19.88 1.50
CA SER A 574 -9.75 19.36 2.69
C SER A 574 -10.66 18.41 3.46
N PRO A 575 -10.13 17.33 4.06
CA PRO A 575 -10.94 16.42 4.87
C PRO A 575 -11.66 17.17 5.99
N GLY A 576 -12.96 16.91 6.14
CA GLY A 576 -13.79 17.52 7.18
C GLY A 576 -14.25 18.94 6.90
N VAL A 577 -13.97 19.49 5.71
CA VAL A 577 -14.46 20.80 5.27
C VAL A 577 -15.55 20.59 4.22
N GLU A 578 -16.71 21.26 4.36
CA GLU A 578 -17.76 21.24 3.33
C GLU A 578 -17.22 21.81 2.02
N PHE A 579 -17.67 21.36 0.86
CA PHE A 579 -17.15 21.78 -0.46
C PHE A 579 -18.24 22.28 -1.42
N LYS A 580 -19.24 23.00 -0.89
CA LYS A 580 -20.42 23.47 -1.62
C LYS A 580 -20.09 24.29 -2.87
N ASP A 581 -19.04 25.09 -2.86
CA ASP A 581 -18.66 25.90 -4.03
C ASP A 581 -18.21 25.02 -5.21
N ILE A 582 -17.47 23.94 -4.91
CA ILE A 582 -17.09 22.94 -5.92
C ILE A 582 -18.34 22.22 -6.43
N GLU A 583 -19.22 21.79 -5.52
CA GLU A 583 -20.48 21.15 -5.91
C GLU A 583 -21.33 22.04 -6.81
N ASN A 584 -21.51 23.31 -6.42
CA ASN A 584 -22.28 24.28 -7.16
C ASN A 584 -21.70 24.53 -8.56
N GLU A 585 -20.38 24.72 -8.68
CA GLU A 585 -19.73 24.92 -9.98
C GLU A 585 -19.89 23.68 -10.89
N PHE A 586 -19.81 22.46 -10.34
CA PHE A 586 -20.06 21.25 -11.15
C PHE A 586 -21.50 21.20 -11.67
N LEU A 587 -22.48 21.60 -10.86
CA LEU A 587 -23.87 21.70 -11.29
C LEU A 587 -24.05 22.79 -12.34
N ASP A 588 -23.49 23.99 -12.12
CA ASP A 588 -23.54 25.11 -13.06
C ASP A 588 -22.95 24.71 -14.43
N ILE A 589 -21.82 24.00 -14.43
CA ILE A 589 -21.22 23.48 -15.68
C ILE A 589 -22.16 22.51 -16.39
N ILE A 590 -22.82 21.62 -15.66
CA ILE A 590 -23.76 20.65 -16.24
C ILE A 590 -24.98 21.40 -16.81
N GLU A 591 -25.54 22.36 -16.08
CA GLU A 591 -26.64 23.22 -16.54
C GLU A 591 -26.26 23.98 -17.81
N GLU A 592 -25.11 24.67 -17.81
CA GLU A 592 -24.60 25.41 -18.97
C GLU A 592 -24.35 24.49 -20.17
N ALA A 593 -23.79 23.30 -19.95
CA ALA A 593 -23.46 22.35 -21.01
C ALA A 593 -24.69 21.70 -21.65
N THR A 594 -25.76 21.49 -20.86
CA THR A 594 -26.94 20.74 -21.29
C THR A 594 -28.15 21.62 -21.59
N GLY A 595 -28.17 22.85 -21.10
CA GLY A 595 -29.35 23.72 -21.15
C GLY A 595 -30.48 23.28 -20.21
N ARG A 596 -30.20 22.38 -19.27
CA ARG A 596 -31.15 21.94 -18.23
C ARG A 596 -31.21 22.99 -17.13
N GLU A 597 -32.41 23.30 -16.66
CA GLU A 597 -32.58 23.99 -15.37
C GLU A 597 -32.71 22.90 -14.30
N LEU A 598 -31.72 22.78 -13.42
CA LEU A 598 -31.87 21.96 -12.22
C LEU A 598 -32.76 22.75 -11.25
N GLU A 599 -33.74 22.10 -10.62
CA GLU A 599 -34.65 22.72 -9.65
C GLU A 599 -33.95 23.05 -8.31
N ARG A 600 -32.86 23.80 -8.40
CA ARG A 600 -32.13 24.40 -7.28
C ARG A 600 -32.97 25.58 -6.87
N GLY A 601 -33.95 25.32 -5.99
CA GLY A 601 -34.82 26.38 -5.47
C GLY A 601 -33.98 27.61 -5.15
N LYS A 602 -34.33 28.76 -5.76
CA LYS A 602 -33.65 30.04 -5.52
C LYS A 602 -33.72 30.34 -4.03
N GLY A 603 -32.70 29.91 -3.29
CA GLY A 603 -32.49 30.28 -1.91
C GLY A 603 -32.16 31.76 -1.90
N ILE A 604 -33.09 32.54 -1.38
CA ILE A 604 -32.90 33.93 -0.99
C ILE A 604 -31.83 34.01 0.10
#